data_AF-A0A2R6LQU6-F1
#
_entry.id   AF-A0A2R6LQU6-F1
#
_cell.length_a   1.000
_cell.length_b   1.000
_cell.length_c   1.000
_cell.angle_alpha   90.00
_cell.angle_beta   90.00
_cell.angle_gamma   90.00
#
_symmetry.space_group_name_H-M   'P 1'
#
loop_
_entity.id
_entity.type
_entity.pdbx_description
1 polymer ?
#
loop_
_entity_poly.entity_id
_entity_poly.type
_entity_poly.pdbx_seq_one_letter_code
_entity_poly.pdbx_strand_id
1 'polypeptide(L)'
;MKIRGRRECKECGTRWSYYDTGEAACPSCGSLYSVGVDDERSLHTATSSTLDLAPVRGDVDNKPVRRLASTAAERCREFTRGYGFIDAGELQPLDDTYLAAMELRSVGSELGRRLKVSDDEELYFTELLRADEGSRPPPESVPESLQASRGLAYANAIREYRSDLRTYLDEHPDRPAERVLGRSRGGGVETRAATLRRDRRYFCGSLVTGHHGTL
;
A
#
# COMPACT_ATOMS: atom_id res chain seq x y z
N MET A 1 -19.75 -3.23 -2.03
CA MET A 1 -21.08 -3.51 -1.43
C MET A 1 -22.06 -2.44 -1.91
N LYS A 2 -23.35 -2.75 -2.11
CA LYS A 2 -24.36 -1.73 -2.47
C LYS A 2 -25.00 -1.13 -1.22
N ILE A 3 -24.88 0.18 -1.03
CA ILE A 3 -25.37 0.88 0.16
C ILE A 3 -26.18 2.14 -0.19
N ARG A 4 -27.08 2.54 0.72
CA ARG A 4 -27.71 3.88 0.69
C ARG A 4 -26.77 4.84 1.41
N GLY A 5 -26.26 5.83 0.69
CA GLY A 5 -25.23 6.74 1.18
C GLY A 5 -25.75 7.76 2.17
N ARG A 6 -26.83 8.47 1.81
CA ARG A 6 -27.39 9.53 2.64
C ARG A 6 -28.22 8.96 3.78
N ARG A 7 -28.03 9.52 4.96
CA ARG A 7 -28.71 9.17 6.21
C ARG A 7 -29.33 10.39 6.86
N GLU A 8 -30.40 10.18 7.61
CA GLU A 8 -31.02 11.18 8.47
C GLU A 8 -31.11 10.62 9.90
N CYS A 9 -30.59 11.38 10.87
CA CYS A 9 -30.72 11.05 12.29
C CYS A 9 -32.17 11.27 12.71
N LYS A 10 -32.77 10.27 13.36
CA LYS A 10 -34.13 10.39 13.90
C LYS A 10 -34.19 11.05 15.27
N GLU A 11 -33.04 11.35 15.87
CA GLU A 11 -32.95 12.05 17.16
C GLU A 11 -32.72 13.55 17.00
N CYS A 12 -31.79 13.98 16.14
CA CYS A 12 -31.48 15.39 15.93
C CYS A 12 -31.79 15.93 14.52
N GLY A 13 -32.25 15.09 13.59
CA GLY A 13 -32.59 15.50 12.22
C GLY A 13 -31.39 15.75 11.29
N THR A 14 -30.16 15.70 11.80
CA THR A 14 -28.94 15.89 10.98
C THR A 14 -28.89 14.89 9.84
N ARG A 15 -28.57 15.37 8.64
CA ARG A 15 -28.32 14.55 7.46
C ARG A 15 -26.84 14.48 7.15
N TRP A 16 -26.33 13.29 6.82
CA TRP A 16 -24.95 13.07 6.42
C TRP A 16 -24.83 11.94 5.42
N SER A 17 -23.70 11.87 4.73
CA SER A 17 -23.36 10.74 3.89
C SER A 17 -22.49 9.75 4.66
N TYR A 18 -22.88 8.47 4.63
CA TYR A 18 -22.01 7.38 5.04
C TYR A 18 -20.74 7.34 4.19
N TYR A 19 -20.80 7.78 2.92
CA TYR A 19 -19.62 7.83 2.06
C TYR A 19 -18.54 8.78 2.62
N ASP A 20 -18.95 9.92 3.17
CA ASP A 20 -18.03 10.93 3.69
C ASP A 20 -17.42 10.54 5.05
N THR A 21 -18.21 9.87 5.88
CA THR A 21 -17.86 9.62 7.28
C THR A 21 -17.34 8.20 7.51
N GLY A 22 -17.79 7.23 6.73
CA GLY A 22 -17.61 5.80 7.01
C GLY A 22 -18.32 5.33 8.29
N GLU A 23 -19.09 6.20 8.95
CA GLU A 23 -19.71 5.93 10.25
C GLU A 23 -21.24 5.92 10.16
N ALA A 24 -21.84 4.95 10.86
CA ALA A 24 -23.30 4.86 11.00
C ALA A 24 -23.83 5.80 12.11
N ALA A 25 -22.96 6.31 12.98
CA ALA A 25 -23.31 7.25 14.03
C ALA A 25 -23.52 8.65 13.47
N CYS A 26 -24.47 9.39 14.05
CA CYS A 26 -24.71 10.76 13.67
C CYS A 26 -23.52 11.64 14.07
N PRO A 27 -22.89 12.38 13.14
CA PRO A 27 -21.73 13.21 13.44
C PRO A 27 -22.05 14.39 14.37
N SER A 28 -23.33 14.78 14.49
CA SER A 28 -23.74 15.90 15.35
C SER A 28 -24.06 15.49 16.79
N CYS A 29 -24.59 14.29 17.03
CA CYS A 29 -25.07 13.88 18.36
C CYS A 29 -24.60 12.49 18.82
N GLY A 30 -23.84 11.77 17.99
CA GLY A 30 -23.37 10.42 18.28
C GLY A 30 -24.43 9.32 18.20
N SER A 31 -25.69 9.66 17.95
CA SER A 31 -26.79 8.69 17.90
C SER A 31 -26.63 7.69 16.75
N LEU A 32 -26.83 6.40 17.03
CA LEU A 32 -26.92 5.34 16.01
C LEU A 32 -28.32 5.26 15.38
N TYR A 33 -29.29 6.02 15.89
CA TYR A 33 -30.67 5.98 15.41
C TYR A 33 -30.83 6.82 14.15
N SER A 34 -30.56 6.20 12.99
CA SER A 34 -30.60 6.83 11.68
C SER A 34 -31.21 5.94 10.60
N VAL A 35 -31.81 6.57 9.59
CA VAL A 35 -32.39 5.88 8.43
C VAL A 35 -31.70 6.33 7.15
N GLY A 36 -31.54 5.42 6.19
CA GLY A 36 -31.09 5.77 4.84
C GLY A 36 -32.20 6.46 4.07
N VAL A 37 -31.92 7.61 3.46
CA VAL A 37 -32.90 8.43 2.73
C VAL A 37 -32.78 8.33 1.21
N ASP A 38 -31.78 7.61 0.70
CA ASP A 38 -31.67 7.36 -0.74
C ASP A 38 -32.68 6.31 -1.21
N ASP A 39 -33.33 6.61 -2.34
CA ASP A 39 -34.26 5.69 -2.99
C ASP A 39 -33.53 4.44 -3.50
N GLU A 40 -32.31 4.62 -4.01
CA GLU A 40 -31.48 3.56 -4.60
C GLU A 40 -30.21 3.27 -3.79
N ARG A 41 -29.57 2.12 -4.06
CA ARG A 41 -28.30 1.71 -3.46
C ARG A 41 -27.19 1.78 -4.51
N SER A 42 -26.13 2.54 -4.23
CA SER A 42 -24.96 2.62 -5.10
C SER A 42 -23.86 1.66 -4.66
N LEU A 43 -23.11 1.14 -5.64
CA LEU A 43 -21.90 0.37 -5.38
C LEU A 43 -20.87 1.26 -4.68
N HIS A 44 -20.31 0.76 -3.58
CA HIS A 44 -19.28 1.44 -2.83
C HIS A 44 -18.25 0.43 -2.32
N THR A 45 -16.99 0.75 -2.57
CA THR A 45 -15.81 0.02 -2.09
C THR A 45 -14.81 0.95 -1.41
N ALA A 46 -14.89 2.27 -1.69
CA ALA A 46 -14.02 3.26 -1.07
C ALA A 46 -14.12 3.22 0.46
N THR A 47 -12.98 3.46 1.11
CA THR A 47 -12.90 3.61 2.57
C THR A 47 -12.63 5.08 2.86
N SER A 48 -13.22 5.63 3.93
CA SER A 48 -13.03 7.02 4.36
C SER A 48 -11.71 7.24 5.13
N SER A 49 -10.79 6.28 5.12
CA SER A 49 -9.55 6.34 5.88
C SER A 49 -8.58 7.34 5.24
N THR A 50 -8.05 8.25 6.05
CA THR A 50 -6.99 9.17 5.64
C THR A 50 -5.64 8.63 6.09
N LEU A 51 -4.64 8.65 5.22
CA LEU A 51 -3.27 8.33 5.59
C LEU A 51 -2.70 9.45 6.48
N ASP A 52 -2.19 9.10 7.66
CA ASP A 52 -1.48 10.02 8.55
C ASP A 52 -0.05 9.53 8.80
N LEU A 53 0.92 10.27 8.26
CA LEU A 53 2.35 10.00 8.44
C LEU A 53 3.04 11.08 9.29
N ALA A 54 2.33 12.10 9.76
CA ALA A 54 2.90 13.16 10.58
C ALA A 54 3.60 12.62 11.85
N PRO A 55 3.08 11.60 12.56
CA PRO A 55 3.79 11.00 13.70
C PRO A 55 5.13 10.36 13.32
N VAL A 56 5.26 9.82 12.11
CA VAL A 56 6.53 9.23 11.64
C VAL A 56 7.51 10.34 11.25
N ARG A 57 7.02 11.38 10.55
CA ARG A 57 7.83 12.56 10.19
C ARG A 57 8.40 13.27 11.42
N GLY A 58 7.62 13.38 12.50
CA GLY A 58 8.07 14.00 13.75
C GLY A 58 9.18 13.23 14.49
N ASP A 59 9.39 11.96 14.15
CA ASP A 59 10.39 11.10 14.79
C ASP A 59 11.70 10.96 13.98
N VAL A 60 11.82 11.59 12.80
CA VAL A 60 12.95 11.41 11.87
C VAL A 60 14.29 11.70 12.55
N ASP A 61 14.38 12.77 13.34
CA ASP A 61 15.61 13.15 14.04
C ASP A 61 15.90 12.29 15.30
N ASN A 62 14.92 11.51 15.76
CA ASN A 62 14.94 10.87 17.07
C ASN A 62 15.07 9.34 16.98
N LYS A 63 14.77 8.73 15.84
CA LYS A 63 14.71 7.28 15.67
C LYS A 63 15.50 6.83 14.45
N PRO A 64 16.14 5.65 14.51
CA PRO A 64 16.84 5.12 13.35
C PRO A 64 15.86 4.80 12.22
N VAL A 65 16.27 5.05 10.97
CA VAL A 65 15.49 4.83 9.74
C VAL A 65 14.76 3.48 9.73
N ARG A 66 15.44 2.41 10.14
CA ARG A 66 14.86 1.06 10.21
C ARG A 66 13.56 1.01 11.04
N ARG A 67 13.50 1.73 12.16
CA ARG A 67 12.31 1.78 13.03
C ARG A 67 11.22 2.61 12.38
N LEU A 68 11.57 3.79 11.85
CA LEU A 68 10.65 4.67 11.12
C LEU A 68 10.02 3.94 9.91
N ALA A 69 10.84 3.24 9.13
CA ALA A 69 10.43 2.45 7.98
C ALA A 69 9.42 1.37 8.34
N SER A 70 9.63 0.67 9.46
CA SER A 70 8.71 -0.35 9.95
C SER A 70 7.37 0.28 10.38
N THR A 71 7.41 1.42 11.08
CA THR A 71 6.20 2.13 11.51
C THR A 71 5.43 2.73 10.32
N ALA A 72 6.11 3.34 9.36
CA ALA A 72 5.51 3.86 8.13
C ALA A 72 4.84 2.74 7.32
N ALA A 73 5.51 1.58 7.19
CA ALA A 73 4.96 0.44 6.48
C ALA A 73 3.67 -0.09 7.12
N GLU A 74 3.59 -0.12 8.46
CA GLU A 74 2.37 -0.56 9.15
C GLU A 74 1.23 0.45 8.95
N ARG A 75 1.49 1.75 9.08
CA ARG A 75 0.48 2.79 8.80
C ARG A 75 -0.04 2.74 7.36
N CYS A 76 0.86 2.56 6.39
CA CYS A 76 0.45 2.40 5.00
C CYS A 76 -0.30 1.09 4.78
N ARG A 77 0.04 0.01 5.50
CA ARG A 77 -0.70 -1.25 5.46
C ARG A 77 -2.11 -1.07 6.00
N GLU A 78 -2.30 -0.34 7.09
CA GLU A 78 -3.62 -0.04 7.65
C GLU A 78 -4.44 0.82 6.68
N PHE A 79 -3.85 1.90 6.15
CA PHE A 79 -4.49 2.78 5.17
C PHE A 79 -4.94 2.03 3.90
N THR A 80 -4.06 1.19 3.33
CA THR A 80 -4.35 0.44 2.10
C THR A 80 -5.26 -0.77 2.32
N ARG A 81 -5.50 -1.19 3.57
CA ARG A 81 -6.28 -2.39 3.87
C ARG A 81 -7.75 -2.14 3.58
N GLY A 82 -8.27 -2.80 2.55
CA GLY A 82 -9.68 -2.66 2.15
C GLY A 82 -9.98 -1.32 1.48
N TYR A 83 -8.94 -0.60 1.05
CA TYR A 83 -9.11 0.60 0.22
C TYR A 83 -9.75 0.20 -1.11
N GLY A 84 -10.89 0.80 -1.42
CA GLY A 84 -11.53 0.65 -2.71
C GLY A 84 -11.57 1.96 -3.48
N PHE A 85 -11.92 1.86 -4.76
CA PHE A 85 -11.88 2.95 -5.72
C PHE A 85 -13.27 3.34 -6.22
N ILE A 86 -14.34 2.72 -5.72
CA ILE A 86 -15.70 3.08 -6.11
C ILE A 86 -16.34 3.87 -4.99
N ASP A 87 -16.55 5.16 -5.23
CA ASP A 87 -17.18 6.07 -4.29
C ASP A 87 -18.57 6.48 -4.80
N ALA A 88 -19.59 6.26 -3.97
CA ALA A 88 -20.99 6.55 -4.31
C ALA A 88 -21.49 6.07 -5.69
N GLY A 89 -20.91 4.99 -6.25
CA GLY A 89 -21.23 4.46 -7.58
C GLY A 89 -20.30 4.96 -8.70
N GLU A 90 -19.38 5.86 -8.41
CA GLU A 90 -18.42 6.42 -9.35
C GLU A 90 -17.04 5.81 -9.13
N LEU A 91 -16.42 5.31 -10.21
CA LEU A 91 -15.04 4.84 -10.18
C LEU A 91 -14.08 6.03 -10.10
N GLN A 92 -13.37 6.14 -8.99
CA GLN A 92 -12.33 7.13 -8.75
C GLN A 92 -11.04 6.75 -9.49
N PRO A 93 -10.24 7.73 -9.94
CA PRO A 93 -8.94 7.44 -10.53
C PRO A 93 -7.98 6.84 -9.49
N LEU A 94 -7.00 6.10 -9.98
CA LEU A 94 -5.89 5.64 -9.15
C LEU A 94 -5.04 6.84 -8.74
N ASP A 95 -5.19 7.29 -7.49
CA ASP A 95 -4.59 8.51 -6.99
C ASP A 95 -3.12 8.35 -6.56
N ASP A 96 -2.38 9.47 -6.60
CA ASP A 96 -0.95 9.50 -6.31
C ASP A 96 -0.63 9.22 -4.84
N THR A 97 -1.52 9.59 -3.90
CA THR A 97 -1.35 9.30 -2.47
C THR A 97 -1.42 7.79 -2.21
N TYR A 98 -2.36 7.08 -2.83
CA TYR A 98 -2.45 5.64 -2.77
C TYR A 98 -1.23 4.95 -3.38
N LEU A 99 -0.77 5.42 -4.55
CA LEU A 99 0.44 4.91 -5.18
C LEU A 99 1.69 5.11 -4.31
N ALA A 100 1.85 6.30 -3.73
CA ALA A 100 2.95 6.62 -2.82
C ALA A 100 2.85 5.81 -1.52
N ALA A 101 1.65 5.58 -0.98
CA ALA A 101 1.44 4.74 0.20
C ALA A 101 1.79 3.27 -0.07
N MET A 102 1.42 2.74 -1.23
CA MET A 102 1.78 1.37 -1.64
C MET A 102 3.30 1.22 -1.80
N GLU A 103 3.95 2.23 -2.35
CA GLU A 103 5.40 2.32 -2.50
C GLU A 103 6.10 2.40 -1.14
N LEU A 104 5.69 3.33 -0.28
CA LEU A 104 6.20 3.48 1.08
C LEU A 104 5.99 2.22 1.92
N ARG A 105 4.86 1.52 1.75
CA ARG A 105 4.63 0.22 2.39
C ARG A 105 5.66 -0.81 1.97
N SER A 106 5.97 -0.92 0.68
CA SER A 106 6.94 -1.88 0.17
C SER A 106 8.37 -1.52 0.59
N VAL A 107 8.77 -0.27 0.34
CA VAL A 107 10.09 0.28 0.69
C VAL A 107 10.31 0.21 2.20
N GLY A 108 9.34 0.67 3.01
CA GLY A 108 9.43 0.64 4.46
C GLY A 108 9.55 -0.79 5.02
N SER A 109 8.81 -1.74 4.44
CA SER A 109 8.94 -3.16 4.81
C SER A 109 10.32 -3.71 4.50
N GLU A 110 10.93 -3.29 3.39
CA GLU A 110 12.28 -3.70 3.00
C GLU A 110 13.35 -3.07 3.90
N LEU A 111 13.37 -1.74 4.01
CA LEU A 111 14.33 -0.99 4.84
C LEU A 111 14.23 -1.37 6.32
N GLY A 112 13.02 -1.65 6.82
CA GLY A 112 12.78 -2.12 8.18
C GLY A 112 13.47 -3.44 8.54
N ARG A 113 13.89 -4.23 7.53
CA ARG A 113 14.64 -5.48 7.72
C ARG A 113 16.14 -5.36 7.48
N ARG A 114 16.62 -4.26 6.89
CA ARG A 114 18.03 -4.07 6.57
C ARG A 114 18.84 -3.65 7.80
N LEU A 115 20.11 -4.08 7.84
CA LEU A 115 21.07 -3.67 8.88
C LEU A 115 21.72 -2.31 8.57
N LYS A 116 21.85 -1.97 7.29
CA LYS A 116 22.41 -0.73 6.78
C LYS A 116 21.47 -0.18 5.72
N VAL A 117 21.32 1.14 5.73
CA VAL A 117 20.57 1.93 4.75
C VAL A 117 21.56 2.98 4.24
N SER A 118 21.61 3.20 2.93
CA SER A 118 22.46 4.27 2.38
C SER A 118 21.78 5.63 2.50
N ASP A 119 22.57 6.70 2.38
CA ASP A 119 22.07 8.08 2.43
C ASP A 119 21.02 8.33 1.33
N ASP A 120 21.22 7.79 0.12
CA ASP A 120 20.25 7.88 -0.99
C ASP A 120 18.92 7.18 -0.66
N GLU A 121 18.98 6.03 0.02
CA GLU A 121 17.78 5.28 0.44
C GLU A 121 17.04 6.01 1.57
N GLU A 122 17.78 6.64 2.49
CA GLU A 122 17.23 7.44 3.57
C GLU A 122 16.57 8.73 3.06
N LEU A 123 17.22 9.41 2.11
CA LEU A 123 16.65 10.59 1.45
C LEU A 123 15.34 10.24 0.75
N TYR A 124 15.37 9.21 -0.11
CA TYR A 124 14.19 8.77 -0.84
C TYR A 124 13.06 8.27 0.08
N PHE A 125 13.39 7.55 1.16
CA PHE A 125 12.40 7.18 2.18
C PHE A 125 11.76 8.41 2.83
N THR A 126 12.56 9.44 3.13
CA THR A 126 12.08 10.69 3.73
C THR A 126 11.17 11.47 2.78
N GLU A 127 11.45 11.45 1.47
CA GLU A 127 10.54 12.03 0.47
C GLU A 127 9.21 11.28 0.42
N LEU A 128 9.24 9.93 0.49
CA LEU A 128 8.03 9.10 0.55
C LEU A 128 7.19 9.33 1.81
N LEU A 129 7.79 9.76 2.92
CA LEU A 129 7.04 10.11 4.15
C LEU A 129 6.08 11.30 3.95
N ARG A 130 6.11 11.98 2.80
CA ARG A 130 5.16 13.03 2.42
C ARG A 130 4.02 12.53 1.52
N ALA A 131 3.80 11.21 1.45
CA ALA A 131 2.72 10.62 0.64
C ALA A 131 1.32 11.14 1.02
N ASP A 132 1.07 11.37 2.31
CA ASP A 132 -0.16 11.98 2.86
C ASP A 132 -0.30 13.48 2.52
N GLU A 133 0.80 14.12 2.10
CA GLU A 133 0.81 15.50 1.60
C GLU A 133 0.71 15.55 0.06
N GLY A 134 0.40 14.41 -0.58
CA GLY A 134 0.29 14.29 -2.05
C GLY A 134 1.64 14.20 -2.78
N SER A 135 2.75 14.04 -2.04
CA SER A 135 4.07 13.90 -2.65
C SER A 135 4.27 12.50 -3.23
N ARG A 136 4.73 12.44 -4.48
CA ARG A 136 5.13 11.22 -5.15
C ARG A 136 6.48 11.43 -5.85
N PRO A 137 7.57 10.86 -5.31
CA PRO A 137 8.90 10.99 -5.92
C PRO A 137 8.91 10.44 -7.36
N PRO A 138 9.56 11.13 -8.31
CA PRO A 138 9.58 10.70 -9.70
C PRO A 138 10.45 9.44 -9.89
N PRO A 139 10.28 8.66 -10.97
CA PRO A 139 10.99 7.39 -11.16
C PRO A 139 12.52 7.50 -11.12
N GLU A 140 13.07 8.64 -11.54
CA GLU A 140 14.50 8.93 -11.56
C GLU A 140 15.11 9.17 -10.16
N SER A 141 14.29 9.48 -9.14
CA SER A 141 14.79 9.64 -7.77
C SER A 141 14.87 8.32 -7.01
N VAL A 142 14.44 7.21 -7.63
CA VAL A 142 14.40 5.89 -6.99
C VAL A 142 15.79 5.27 -6.99
N PRO A 143 16.38 4.98 -5.81
CA PRO A 143 17.65 4.27 -5.73
C PRO A 143 17.55 2.90 -6.42
N GLU A 144 18.62 2.47 -7.11
CA GLU A 144 18.65 1.20 -7.86
C GLU A 144 18.22 0.01 -6.99
N SER A 145 18.67 0.00 -5.73
CA SER A 145 18.34 -1.01 -4.72
C SER A 145 16.86 -1.08 -4.33
N LEU A 146 16.05 -0.08 -4.66
CA LEU A 146 14.63 0.03 -4.31
C LEU A 146 13.69 -0.01 -5.53
N GLN A 147 14.23 -0.03 -6.75
CA GLN A 147 13.44 -0.10 -8.00
C GLN A 147 12.51 -1.33 -8.02
N ALA A 148 13.00 -2.47 -7.55
CA ALA A 148 12.19 -3.69 -7.46
C ALA A 148 11.01 -3.53 -6.48
N SER A 149 11.23 -2.85 -5.35
CA SER A 149 10.19 -2.54 -4.37
C SER A 149 9.12 -1.62 -4.95
N ARG A 150 9.51 -0.57 -5.67
CA ARG A 150 8.56 0.32 -6.36
C ARG A 150 7.77 -0.43 -7.43
N GLY A 151 8.44 -1.23 -8.25
CA GLY A 151 7.77 -2.03 -9.29
C GLY A 151 6.72 -2.99 -8.72
N LEU A 152 7.06 -3.68 -7.62
CA LEU A 152 6.13 -4.56 -6.93
C LEU A 152 4.94 -3.79 -6.33
N ALA A 153 5.20 -2.64 -5.70
CA ALA A 153 4.16 -1.78 -5.16
C ALA A 153 3.14 -1.38 -6.23
N TYR A 154 3.61 -0.94 -7.39
CA TYR A 154 2.73 -0.47 -8.47
C TYR A 154 1.99 -1.62 -9.15
N ALA A 155 2.65 -2.76 -9.34
CA ALA A 155 1.99 -3.96 -9.85
C ALA A 155 0.83 -4.39 -8.94
N ASN A 156 0.99 -4.27 -7.62
CA ASN A 156 -0.08 -4.55 -6.67
C ASN A 156 -1.16 -3.48 -6.68
N ALA A 157 -0.81 -2.19 -6.70
CA ALA A 157 -1.79 -1.11 -6.81
C ALA A 157 -2.69 -1.26 -8.05
N ILE A 158 -2.08 -1.54 -9.21
CA ILE A 158 -2.81 -1.80 -10.46
C ILE A 158 -3.69 -3.04 -10.35
N ARG A 159 -3.25 -4.09 -9.63
CA ARG A 159 -4.03 -5.31 -9.42
C ARG A 159 -5.30 -5.02 -8.62
N GLU A 160 -5.18 -4.28 -7.52
CA GLU A 160 -6.31 -3.87 -6.67
C GLU A 160 -7.28 -2.98 -7.46
N TYR A 161 -6.76 -1.94 -8.13
CA TYR A 161 -7.58 -1.06 -8.97
C TYR A 161 -8.34 -1.83 -10.07
N ARG A 162 -7.69 -2.79 -10.71
CA ARG A 162 -8.33 -3.64 -11.73
C ARG A 162 -9.39 -4.57 -11.15
N SER A 163 -9.31 -4.91 -9.87
CA SER A 163 -10.37 -5.67 -9.20
C SER A 163 -11.63 -4.81 -9.11
N ASP A 164 -11.52 -3.60 -8.59
CA ASP A 164 -12.65 -2.66 -8.47
C ASP A 164 -13.19 -2.21 -9.82
N LEU A 165 -12.32 -1.92 -10.79
CA LEU A 165 -12.74 -1.58 -12.15
C LEU A 165 -13.56 -2.72 -12.79
N ARG A 166 -13.26 -3.99 -12.51
CA ARG A 166 -14.10 -5.10 -13.00
C ARG A 166 -15.48 -5.09 -12.34
N THR A 167 -15.50 -4.93 -11.01
CA THR A 167 -16.77 -4.82 -10.27
C THR A 167 -17.60 -3.64 -10.74
N TYR A 168 -16.98 -2.51 -11.07
CA TYR A 168 -17.63 -1.36 -11.68
C TYR A 168 -18.22 -1.68 -13.06
N LEU A 169 -17.44 -2.29 -13.96
CA LEU A 169 -17.89 -2.63 -15.32
C LEU A 169 -19.00 -3.68 -15.36
N ASP A 170 -19.10 -4.56 -14.35
CA ASP A 170 -20.22 -5.49 -14.21
C ASP A 170 -21.57 -4.73 -14.05
N GLU A 171 -21.55 -3.52 -13.48
CA GLU A 171 -22.72 -2.64 -13.32
C GLU A 171 -22.84 -1.58 -14.43
N HIS A 172 -21.71 -1.18 -15.01
CA HIS A 172 -21.60 -0.16 -16.07
C HIS A 172 -20.88 -0.74 -17.30
N PRO A 173 -21.55 -1.59 -18.12
CA PRO A 173 -20.88 -2.30 -19.21
C PRO A 173 -20.27 -1.38 -20.26
N ASP A 174 -18.96 -1.52 -20.46
CA ASP A 174 -18.18 -0.81 -21.49
C ASP A 174 -17.32 -1.83 -22.26
N ARG A 175 -17.79 -2.18 -23.46
CA ARG A 175 -17.18 -3.22 -24.31
C ARG A 175 -15.72 -2.91 -24.72
N PRO A 176 -15.37 -1.68 -25.11
CA PRO A 176 -13.96 -1.28 -25.24
C PRO A 176 -13.11 -1.53 -23.99
N ALA A 177 -13.56 -1.08 -22.81
CA ALA A 177 -12.81 -1.21 -21.56
C ALA A 177 -12.61 -2.69 -21.16
N GLU A 178 -13.66 -3.50 -21.25
CA GLU A 178 -13.61 -4.95 -20.98
C GLU A 178 -12.59 -5.68 -21.87
N ARG A 179 -12.51 -5.31 -23.15
CA ARG A 179 -11.57 -5.91 -24.10
C ARG A 179 -10.12 -5.62 -23.74
N VAL A 180 -9.82 -4.39 -23.34
CA VAL A 180 -8.47 -4.00 -22.89
C VAL A 180 -8.10 -4.77 -21.62
N LEU A 181 -9.02 -4.87 -20.66
CA LEU A 181 -8.81 -5.63 -19.43
C LEU A 181 -8.63 -7.13 -19.67
N GLY A 182 -9.37 -7.71 -20.62
CA GLY A 182 -9.28 -9.11 -21.00
C GLY A 182 -7.92 -9.48 -21.61
N ARG A 183 -7.30 -8.56 -22.37
CA ARG A 183 -6.01 -8.77 -23.03
C ARG A 183 -4.83 -8.84 -22.07
N SER A 184 -4.89 -8.17 -20.92
CA SER A 184 -3.76 -8.12 -19.95
C SER A 184 -3.65 -9.37 -19.05
N ARG A 185 -4.47 -10.41 -19.26
CA ARG A 185 -4.49 -11.64 -18.45
C ARG A 185 -3.25 -12.56 -18.64
N GLY A 186 -2.32 -12.23 -19.54
CA GLY A 186 -1.17 -13.09 -19.90
C GLY A 186 0.21 -12.70 -19.32
N GLY A 187 0.31 -11.65 -18.50
CA GLY A 187 1.60 -11.13 -18.01
C GLY A 187 1.93 -11.53 -16.58
N GLY A 188 1.98 -12.83 -16.27
CA GLY A 188 2.61 -13.28 -15.04
C GLY A 188 4.12 -13.06 -15.16
N VAL A 189 4.66 -12.05 -14.49
CA VAL A 189 6.11 -11.95 -14.30
C VAL A 189 6.49 -13.03 -13.30
N GLU A 190 6.87 -14.19 -13.82
CA GLU A 190 7.42 -15.29 -13.04
C GLU A 190 8.82 -14.87 -12.59
N THR A 191 8.93 -14.32 -11.38
CA THR A 191 10.22 -13.99 -10.77
C THR A 191 10.95 -15.30 -10.46
N ARG A 192 11.72 -15.82 -11.42
CA ARG A 192 12.69 -16.89 -11.19
C ARG A 192 13.83 -16.33 -10.33
N ALA A 193 13.66 -16.37 -9.02
CA ALA A 193 14.77 -16.27 -8.09
C ALA A 193 15.69 -17.48 -8.33
N ALA A 194 16.80 -17.25 -9.03
CA ALA A 194 17.86 -18.23 -9.18
C ALA A 194 18.55 -18.42 -7.82
N THR A 195 18.18 -19.48 -7.12
CA THR A 195 18.87 -19.94 -5.91
C THR A 195 20.25 -20.45 -6.28
N LEU A 196 21.27 -19.59 -6.22
CA LEU A 196 22.67 -20.01 -6.22
C LEU A 196 22.96 -20.78 -4.93
N ARG A 197 22.79 -22.11 -4.99
CA ARG A 197 23.41 -23.03 -4.03
C ARG A 197 24.93 -22.89 -4.17
N ARG A 198 25.55 -22.16 -3.25
CA ARG A 198 26.99 -22.30 -2.97
C ARG A 198 27.18 -23.58 -2.16
N ASP A 199 27.63 -24.64 -2.82
CA ASP A 199 28.23 -25.80 -2.16
C ASP A 199 29.49 -25.35 -1.41
N ARG A 200 29.30 -25.06 -0.12
CA ARG A 200 30.38 -24.93 0.86
C ARG A 200 30.86 -26.35 1.18
N ARG A 201 31.87 -26.84 0.44
CA ARG A 201 32.69 -27.95 0.91
C ARG A 201 33.44 -27.49 2.16
N TYR A 202 33.15 -28.18 3.25
CA TYR A 202 33.90 -28.15 4.49
C TYR A 202 35.37 -28.50 4.20
N PHE A 203 36.28 -27.57 4.53
CA PHE A 203 37.66 -27.92 4.83
C PHE A 203 37.97 -27.33 6.20
N CYS A 204 37.70 -28.13 7.23
CA CYS A 204 38.11 -27.86 8.60
C CYS A 204 39.59 -28.24 8.71
N GLY A 205 40.44 -27.27 9.05
CA GLY A 205 41.82 -27.52 9.44
C GLY A 205 41.89 -27.95 10.91
N SER A 206 42.82 -28.86 11.19
CA SER A 206 43.53 -29.00 12.47
C SER A 206 44.83 -29.74 12.15
N LEU A 207 45.95 -29.01 12.12
CA LEU A 207 46.88 -28.78 13.24
C LEU A 207 47.78 -30.00 13.55
N VAL A 208 49.03 -29.86 13.11
CA VAL A 208 50.25 -29.89 13.95
C VAL A 208 50.92 -31.23 14.33
N THR A 209 52.26 -31.20 14.18
CA THR A 209 53.38 -31.92 14.85
C THR A 209 53.95 -33.24 14.33
N GLY A 210 55.30 -33.30 14.31
CA GLY A 210 56.17 -34.49 14.36
C GLY A 210 56.92 -34.75 13.03
N HIS A 211 58.12 -34.23 12.76
CA HIS A 211 59.45 -34.58 13.29
C HIS A 211 59.92 -36.03 13.00
N HIS A 212 61.17 -36.15 12.51
CA HIS A 212 61.97 -37.32 12.06
C HIS A 212 61.99 -37.50 10.53
N GLY A 213 63.11 -37.59 9.82
CA GLY A 213 64.54 -37.68 10.13
C GLY A 213 65.23 -38.40 8.95
N THR A 214 66.45 -37.96 8.58
CA THR A 214 67.59 -38.75 8.01
C THR A 214 67.31 -39.72 6.85
N LEU A 215 67.96 -39.65 5.69
CA LEU A 215 69.39 -39.55 5.38
C LEU A 215 69.53 -39.21 3.88
#